data_AF-A0A961FVB7-F1
#
_entry.id   AF-A0A961FVB7-F1
#
_cell.length_a   1.000
_cell.length_b   1.000
_cell.length_c   1.000
_cell.angle_alpha   90.00
_cell.angle_beta   90.00
_cell.angle_gamma   90.00
#
_symmetry.space_group_name_H-M   'P 1'
#
loop_
_entity.id
_entity.type
_entity.pdbx_description
1 polymer ?
#
loop_
_entity_poly.entity_id
_entity_poly.type
_entity_poly.pdbx_seq_one_letter_code
_entity_poly.pdbx_strand_id
1 'polypeptide(L)'
;QERLKLGRARAVEDVLWSFGVHDVAVLLHLAGAAPVRSSAVKHRGLQPEVADDVYLHLEFASGATAHLHNAWLWPENRRRLTAIGSEGMIVYDEVAQTVVLHRKRIDPDSLANVDEGEEVVFEGAAQPLEIELRHFLDCVETRRAPRSCGRSAVEVVRVLEQASAF
;
A
#
# COMPACT_ATOMS: atom_id res chain seq x y z
N GLN A 1 1.56 -3.78 3.48
CA GLN A 1 1.16 -3.84 2.06
C GLN A 1 2.13 -4.75 1.34
N GLU A 2 1.61 -5.67 0.54
CA GLU A 2 2.41 -6.58 -0.28
C GLU A 2 1.95 -6.46 -1.73
N ARG A 3 2.90 -6.31 -2.65
CA ARG A 3 2.66 -6.48 -4.09
C ARG A 3 3.79 -7.30 -4.67
N LEU A 4 3.55 -8.60 -4.74
CA LEU A 4 4.52 -9.65 -5.05
C LEU A 4 3.97 -10.49 -6.18
N LYS A 5 4.78 -10.78 -7.19
CA LYS A 5 4.47 -11.74 -8.25
C LYS A 5 5.72 -12.00 -9.08
N LEU A 6 5.69 -13.01 -9.95
CA LEU A 6 6.60 -13.10 -11.08
C LEU A 6 6.29 -11.96 -12.05
N GLY A 7 6.93 -10.82 -11.80
CA GLY A 7 6.75 -9.57 -12.52
C GLY A 7 7.67 -9.48 -13.73
N ARG A 8 7.40 -8.49 -14.58
CA ARG A 8 8.34 -8.11 -15.63
C ARG A 8 9.47 -7.32 -14.99
N ALA A 9 10.65 -7.91 -14.92
CA ALA A 9 11.86 -7.20 -14.52
C ALA A 9 12.13 -6.01 -15.44
N ARG A 10 12.65 -4.92 -14.87
CA ARG A 10 12.96 -3.67 -15.58
C ARG A 10 14.45 -3.41 -15.53
N ALA A 11 14.93 -2.71 -16.55
CA ALA A 11 16.35 -2.42 -16.71
C ALA A 11 16.77 -1.05 -16.15
N VAL A 12 15.82 -0.16 -15.87
CA VAL A 12 16.08 1.24 -15.50
C VAL A 12 15.44 1.56 -14.15
N GLU A 13 14.11 1.52 -14.07
CA GLU A 13 13.38 1.74 -12.82
C GLU A 13 13.39 0.50 -11.93
N ASP A 14 13.46 0.65 -10.61
CA ASP A 14 13.41 -0.47 -9.68
C ASP A 14 11.98 -0.93 -9.36
N VAL A 15 11.87 -2.03 -8.61
CA VAL A 15 10.58 -2.61 -8.24
C VAL A 15 9.72 -1.62 -7.45
N LEU A 16 10.31 -0.77 -6.60
CA LEU A 16 9.58 0.21 -5.82
C LEU A 16 8.96 1.30 -6.71
N TRP A 17 9.70 1.82 -7.69
CA TRP A 17 9.15 2.77 -8.67
C TRP A 17 8.12 2.13 -9.61
N SER A 18 8.28 0.85 -9.94
CA SER A 18 7.35 0.17 -10.86
C SER A 18 6.05 -0.29 -10.19
N PHE A 19 6.10 -0.77 -8.95
CA PHE A 19 4.97 -1.37 -8.22
C PHE A 19 4.50 -0.50 -7.04
N GLY A 20 5.44 0.11 -6.32
CA GLY A 20 5.18 0.77 -5.05
C GLY A 20 4.50 2.14 -5.14
N VAL A 21 4.47 2.82 -6.30
CA VAL A 21 3.88 4.17 -6.44
C VAL A 21 2.43 4.21 -5.94
N HIS A 22 1.59 3.28 -6.41
CA HIS A 22 0.19 3.22 -6.01
C HIS A 22 0.02 2.77 -4.55
N ASP A 23 0.86 1.83 -4.12
CA ASP A 23 0.83 1.30 -2.76
C ASP A 23 1.21 2.37 -1.74
N VAL A 24 2.26 3.16 -2.00
CA VAL A 24 2.65 4.34 -1.19
C VAL A 24 1.51 5.36 -1.17
N ALA A 25 0.90 5.67 -2.31
CA ALA A 25 -0.23 6.59 -2.36
C ALA A 25 -1.40 6.15 -1.45
N VAL A 26 -1.72 4.85 -1.44
CA VAL A 26 -2.74 4.29 -0.53
C VAL A 26 -2.31 4.41 0.92
N LEU A 27 -1.06 4.08 1.26
CA LEU A 27 -0.56 4.20 2.64
C LEU A 27 -0.61 5.64 3.16
N LEU A 28 -0.19 6.62 2.34
CA LEU A 28 -0.28 8.04 2.69
C LEU A 28 -1.73 8.51 2.83
N HIS A 29 -2.61 8.03 1.95
CA HIS A 29 -4.03 8.36 2.02
C HIS A 29 -4.67 7.84 3.30
N LEU A 30 -4.40 6.58 3.67
CA LEU A 30 -4.91 5.96 4.89
C LEU A 30 -4.32 6.59 6.16
N ALA A 31 -3.03 6.94 6.14
CA ALA A 31 -2.40 7.63 7.26
C ALA A 31 -2.85 9.10 7.39
N GLY A 32 -3.39 9.69 6.32
CA GLY A 32 -3.87 11.08 6.27
C GLY A 32 -2.75 12.13 6.34
N ALA A 33 -1.48 11.72 6.28
CA ALA A 33 -0.32 12.58 6.43
C ALA A 33 0.91 12.02 5.69
N ALA A 34 1.90 12.88 5.47
CA ALA A 34 3.23 12.46 5.04
C ALA A 34 3.98 11.78 6.21
N PRO A 35 4.89 10.82 5.92
CA PRO A 35 5.70 10.19 6.94
C PRO A 35 6.75 11.19 7.47
N VAL A 36 7.09 11.07 8.74
CA VAL A 36 8.19 11.81 9.37
C VAL A 36 9.53 11.12 9.17
N ARG A 37 9.52 9.82 8.90
CA ARG A 37 10.71 9.02 8.60
C ARG A 37 10.39 7.93 7.60
N SER A 38 11.33 7.66 6.72
CA SER A 38 11.31 6.55 5.77
C SER A 38 12.65 5.82 5.81
N SER A 39 12.63 4.51 5.61
CA SER A 39 13.82 3.69 5.40
C SER A 39 13.49 2.52 4.49
N ALA A 40 14.47 2.04 3.73
CA ALA A 40 14.27 0.92 2.83
C ALA A 40 15.42 -0.10 2.90
N VAL A 41 15.09 -1.37 2.79
CA VAL A 41 16.03 -2.47 2.52
C VAL A 41 15.79 -2.94 1.09
N LYS A 42 16.86 -3.07 0.31
CA LYS A 42 16.80 -3.33 -1.12
C LYS A 42 17.70 -4.51 -1.49
N HIS A 43 17.14 -5.43 -2.25
CA HIS A 43 17.84 -6.58 -2.80
C HIS A 43 17.91 -6.47 -4.32
N ARG A 44 19.06 -6.88 -4.84
CA ARG A 44 19.47 -6.76 -6.24
C ARG A 44 19.91 -8.13 -6.74
N GLY A 45 18.97 -9.07 -6.73
CA GLY A 45 19.23 -10.46 -7.09
C GLY A 45 19.35 -10.69 -8.59
N LEU A 46 18.63 -9.87 -9.39
CA LEU A 46 18.61 -10.02 -10.85
C LEU A 46 19.73 -9.23 -11.55
N GLN A 47 20.05 -8.04 -11.03
CA GLN A 47 21.03 -7.14 -11.64
C GLN A 47 21.63 -6.13 -10.64
N PRO A 48 22.90 -5.72 -10.78
CA PRO A 48 23.62 -4.95 -9.74
C PRO A 48 23.05 -3.57 -9.40
N GLU A 49 22.35 -2.91 -10.33
CA GLU A 49 21.96 -1.48 -10.18
C GLU A 49 20.45 -1.27 -10.02
N VAL A 50 19.63 -2.31 -10.18
CA VAL A 50 18.15 -2.19 -10.10
C VAL A 50 17.63 -3.19 -9.08
N ALA A 51 16.92 -2.68 -8.07
CA ALA A 51 16.40 -3.51 -7.00
C ALA A 51 15.14 -4.24 -7.49
N ASP A 52 15.10 -5.54 -7.26
CA ASP A 52 14.01 -6.43 -7.67
C ASP A 52 13.18 -6.95 -6.49
N ASP A 53 13.63 -6.69 -5.26
CA ASP A 53 12.93 -6.92 -4.01
C ASP A 53 13.24 -5.78 -3.02
N VAL A 54 12.19 -5.11 -2.53
CA VAL A 54 12.29 -3.92 -1.66
C VAL A 54 11.31 -4.01 -0.50
N TYR A 55 11.83 -3.76 0.70
CA TYR A 55 11.07 -3.53 1.92
C TYR A 55 11.17 -2.05 2.29
N LEU A 56 10.05 -1.32 2.26
CA LEU A 56 9.95 0.08 2.67
C LEU A 56 9.23 0.17 4.01
N HIS A 57 9.81 0.94 4.92
CA HIS A 57 9.28 1.25 6.24
C HIS A 57 8.98 2.75 6.33
N LEU A 58 7.78 3.09 6.81
CA LEU A 58 7.31 4.46 6.99
C LEU A 58 6.85 4.67 8.43
N GLU A 59 7.26 5.78 9.04
CA GLU A 59 6.82 6.21 10.37
C GLU A 59 6.09 7.55 10.24
N PHE A 60 4.94 7.69 10.90
CA PHE A 60 4.09 8.89 10.84
C PHE A 60 4.09 9.64 12.18
N ALA A 61 3.83 10.95 12.15
CA ALA A 61 3.78 11.79 13.34
C ALA A 61 2.72 11.33 14.37
N SER A 62 1.68 10.65 13.91
CA SER A 62 0.64 10.06 14.78
C SER A 62 1.11 8.85 15.59
N GLY A 63 2.31 8.32 15.31
CA GLY A 63 2.80 7.05 15.84
C GLY A 63 2.39 5.83 15.01
N ALA A 64 1.56 6.01 13.97
CA ALA A 64 1.29 4.94 13.01
C ALA A 64 2.57 4.56 12.26
N THR A 65 2.65 3.29 11.86
CA THR A 65 3.73 2.78 11.02
C THR A 65 3.14 2.05 9.82
N ALA A 66 3.86 2.03 8.70
CA ALA A 66 3.46 1.28 7.54
C ALA A 66 4.66 0.56 6.92
N HIS A 67 4.37 -0.58 6.32
CA HIS A 67 5.34 -1.44 5.67
C HIS A 67 4.87 -1.80 4.27
N LEU A 68 5.79 -1.79 3.32
CA LEU A 68 5.56 -2.18 1.94
C LEU A 68 6.64 -3.18 1.51
N HIS A 69 6.20 -4.31 0.98
CA HIS A 69 7.08 -5.29 0.35
C HIS A 69 6.69 -5.41 -1.14
N ASN A 70 7.63 -5.06 -2.02
CA ASN A 70 7.47 -5.19 -3.45
C ASN A 70 8.56 -6.09 -4.03
N ALA A 71 8.17 -7.12 -4.78
CA ALA A 71 9.12 -8.03 -5.42
C ALA A 71 8.66 -8.43 -6.83
N TRP A 72 9.60 -8.44 -7.78
CA TRP A 72 9.40 -8.99 -9.12
C TRP A 72 9.67 -10.50 -9.20
N LEU A 73 10.47 -11.04 -8.29
CA LEU A 73 10.82 -12.45 -8.28
C LEU A 73 10.10 -13.15 -7.12
N TRP A 74 8.81 -13.43 -7.32
CA TRP A 74 7.98 -14.11 -6.33
C TRP A 74 7.12 -15.19 -6.97
N PRO A 75 6.96 -16.39 -6.37
CA PRO A 75 6.23 -17.50 -6.98
C PRO A 75 4.72 -17.27 -7.05
N GLU A 76 4.16 -16.53 -6.09
CA GLU A 76 2.72 -16.31 -5.96
C GLU A 76 2.34 -14.88 -6.37
N ASN A 77 1.14 -14.69 -6.94
CA ASN A 77 0.60 -13.35 -7.14
C ASN A 77 -0.12 -12.88 -5.88
N ARG A 78 0.55 -12.10 -5.03
CA ARG A 78 0.00 -11.52 -3.80
C ARG A 78 -0.15 -10.01 -3.95
N ARG A 79 -1.36 -9.50 -3.73
CA ARG A 79 -1.67 -8.07 -3.67
C ARG A 79 -2.59 -7.82 -2.48
N ARG A 80 -1.99 -7.48 -1.35
CA ARG A 80 -2.69 -7.49 -0.05
C ARG A 80 -2.33 -6.29 0.79
N LEU A 81 -3.37 -5.62 1.30
CA LEU A 81 -3.27 -4.60 2.34
C LEU A 81 -3.80 -5.16 3.64
N THR A 82 -3.04 -5.01 4.72
CA THR A 82 -3.52 -5.30 6.08
C THR A 82 -3.40 -4.02 6.89
N ALA A 83 -4.52 -3.58 7.45
CA ALA A 83 -4.60 -2.50 8.42
C ALA A 83 -4.90 -3.11 9.80
N ILE A 84 -4.12 -2.73 10.81
CA ILE A 84 -4.23 -3.26 12.17
C ILE A 84 -4.52 -2.08 13.10
N GLY A 85 -5.59 -2.17 13.87
CA GLY A 85 -5.98 -1.19 14.89
C GLY A 85 -6.13 -1.85 16.26
N SER A 86 -6.56 -1.08 17.26
CA SER A 86 -6.79 -1.58 18.63
C SER A 86 -7.96 -2.55 18.72
N GLU A 87 -9.01 -2.33 17.91
CA GLU A 87 -10.27 -3.09 17.98
C GLU A 87 -10.35 -4.25 16.98
N GLY A 88 -9.35 -4.41 16.12
CA GLY A 88 -9.39 -5.42 15.08
C GLY A 88 -8.48 -5.12 13.91
N MET A 89 -8.65 -5.91 12.85
CA MET A 89 -7.80 -5.87 11.67
C MET A 89 -8.67 -5.94 10.41
N ILE A 90 -8.28 -5.23 9.36
CA ILE A 90 -8.93 -5.30 8.06
C ILE A 90 -7.90 -5.75 7.03
N VAL A 91 -8.28 -6.73 6.22
CA VAL A 91 -7.49 -7.24 5.10
C VAL A 91 -8.22 -6.93 3.81
N TYR A 92 -7.58 -6.19 2.92
CA TYR A 92 -8.00 -6.06 1.53
C TYR A 92 -7.14 -6.96 0.66
N ASP A 93 -7.77 -7.91 -0.02
CA ASP A 93 -7.16 -8.74 -1.04
C ASP A 93 -7.57 -8.24 -2.43
N GLU A 94 -6.62 -7.63 -3.15
CA GLU A 94 -6.88 -7.07 -4.48
C GLU A 94 -7.05 -8.18 -5.53
N VAL A 95 -6.53 -9.39 -5.32
CA VAL A 95 -6.71 -10.49 -6.27
C VAL A 95 -8.11 -11.09 -6.13
N ALA A 96 -8.54 -11.34 -4.90
CA ALA A 96 -9.89 -11.83 -4.61
C ALA A 96 -10.96 -10.73 -4.68
N GLN A 97 -10.54 -9.46 -4.69
CA GLN A 97 -11.40 -8.28 -4.63
C GLN A 97 -12.33 -8.26 -3.39
N THR A 98 -11.79 -8.71 -2.26
CA THR A 98 -12.52 -8.78 -0.98
C THR A 98 -11.88 -7.89 0.07
N VAL A 99 -12.71 -7.40 0.98
CA VAL A 99 -12.29 -6.83 2.25
C VAL A 99 -12.85 -7.69 3.37
N VAL A 100 -11.96 -8.21 4.20
CA VAL A 100 -12.30 -9.05 5.34
C VAL A 100 -11.99 -8.28 6.62
N LEU A 101 -12.99 -8.15 7.49
CA LEU A 101 -12.82 -7.67 8.85
C LEU A 101 -12.55 -8.85 9.76
N HIS A 102 -11.41 -8.83 10.45
CA HIS A 102 -11.07 -9.77 11.51
C HIS A 102 -11.30 -9.08 12.85
N ARG A 103 -12.26 -9.58 13.64
CA ARG A 103 -12.53 -9.12 15.01
C ARG A 103 -11.58 -9.80 15.99
N LYS A 104 -10.29 -9.60 15.75
CA LYS A 104 -9.18 -10.23 16.47
C LYS A 104 -8.32 -9.14 17.10
N ARG A 105 -8.13 -9.20 18.41
CA ARG A 105 -7.33 -8.21 19.16
C ARG A 105 -6.62 -8.87 20.34
N ILE A 106 -5.74 -8.10 20.96
CA ILE A 106 -5.14 -8.44 22.25
C ILE A 106 -5.81 -7.59 23.32
N ASP A 107 -6.34 -8.22 24.36
CA ASP A 107 -6.88 -7.51 25.51
C ASP A 107 -5.73 -6.77 26.23
N PRO A 108 -5.83 -5.44 26.41
CA PRO A 108 -4.70 -4.64 26.88
C PRO A 108 -4.32 -4.91 28.35
N ASP A 109 -5.26 -5.39 29.17
CA ASP A 109 -5.04 -5.63 30.59
C ASP A 109 -4.50 -7.05 30.86
N SER A 110 -5.07 -8.05 30.19
CA SER A 110 -4.74 -9.46 30.39
C SER A 110 -3.71 -10.00 29.40
N LEU A 111 -3.44 -9.27 28.31
CA LEU A 111 -2.65 -9.71 27.16
C LEU A 111 -3.19 -10.99 26.50
N ALA A 112 -4.45 -11.35 26.77
CA ALA A 112 -5.08 -12.51 26.19
C ALA A 112 -5.53 -12.23 24.76
N ASN A 113 -5.49 -13.27 23.92
CA ASN A 113 -6.07 -13.22 22.59
C ASN A 113 -7.59 -13.17 22.68
N VAL A 114 -8.20 -12.22 21.98
CA VAL A 114 -9.64 -12.19 21.72
C VAL A 114 -9.86 -12.45 20.25
N ASP A 115 -10.58 -13.51 19.92
CA ASP A 115 -10.94 -13.90 18.54
C ASP A 115 -12.46 -14.08 18.46
N GLU A 116 -13.13 -13.07 17.90
CA GLU A 116 -14.58 -13.05 17.66
C GLU A 116 -14.89 -13.41 16.19
N GLY A 117 -13.94 -14.01 15.49
CA GLY A 117 -14.07 -14.43 14.10
C GLY A 117 -13.77 -13.35 13.08
N GLU A 118 -14.25 -13.58 11.86
CA GLU A 118 -14.03 -12.73 10.71
C GLU A 118 -15.24 -12.71 9.78
N GLU A 119 -15.39 -11.64 9.01
CA GLU A 119 -16.47 -11.50 8.03
C GLU A 119 -15.98 -10.77 6.78
N VAL A 120 -16.50 -11.17 5.62
CA VAL A 120 -16.33 -10.41 4.38
C VAL A 120 -17.26 -9.20 4.46
N VAL A 121 -16.69 -8.00 4.60
CA VAL A 121 -17.45 -6.74 4.69
C VAL A 121 -17.64 -6.06 3.34
N PHE A 122 -16.84 -6.43 2.35
CA PHE A 122 -16.97 -5.94 0.98
C PHE A 122 -16.46 -7.00 0.00
N GLU A 123 -17.17 -7.14 -1.11
CA GLU A 123 -16.76 -7.91 -2.28
C GLU A 123 -17.14 -7.08 -3.51
N GLY A 124 -16.17 -6.82 -4.38
CA GLY A 124 -16.37 -5.90 -5.50
C GLY A 124 -15.82 -6.46 -6.80
N ALA A 125 -16.46 -6.10 -7.91
CA ALA A 125 -15.93 -6.38 -9.25
C ALA A 125 -15.86 -5.09 -10.09
N ALA A 126 -15.83 -3.94 -9.42
CA ALA A 126 -15.90 -2.65 -10.09
C ALA A 126 -14.60 -2.38 -10.85
N GLN A 127 -14.72 -1.85 -12.07
CA GLN A 127 -13.57 -1.56 -12.91
C GLN A 127 -12.86 -0.28 -12.43
N PRO A 128 -11.61 -0.35 -11.89
CA PRO A 128 -10.99 0.81 -11.26
C PRO A 128 -10.78 1.98 -12.23
N LEU A 129 -10.40 1.70 -13.47
CA LEU A 129 -10.19 2.71 -14.50
C LEU A 129 -11.50 3.44 -14.86
N GLU A 130 -12.62 2.72 -14.92
CA GLU A 130 -13.92 3.33 -15.17
C GLU A 130 -14.35 4.24 -14.02
N ILE A 131 -14.12 3.82 -12.78
CA ILE A 131 -14.36 4.65 -11.58
C ILE A 131 -13.50 5.91 -11.61
N GLU A 132 -12.21 5.78 -11.93
CA GLU A 132 -11.28 6.90 -12.03
C GLU A 132 -11.71 7.91 -13.11
N LEU A 133 -12.05 7.44 -14.31
CA LEU A 133 -12.48 8.30 -15.41
C LEU A 133 -13.81 9.00 -15.10
N ARG A 134 -14.78 8.29 -14.48
CA ARG A 134 -16.01 8.93 -14.01
C ARG A 134 -15.73 10.00 -12.97
N HIS A 135 -14.86 9.72 -12.00
CA HIS A 135 -14.48 10.69 -10.98
C HIS A 135 -13.80 11.92 -11.61
N PHE A 136 -12.96 11.72 -12.62
CA PHE A 136 -12.36 12.82 -13.38
C PHE A 136 -13.42 13.70 -14.05
N LEU A 137 -14.35 13.10 -14.81
CA LEU A 137 -15.43 13.83 -15.49
C LEU A 137 -16.30 14.62 -14.49
N ASP A 138 -16.67 13.99 -13.38
CA ASP A 138 -17.44 14.63 -12.32
C ASP A 138 -16.68 15.80 -11.68
N CYS A 139 -15.36 15.71 -11.51
CA CYS A 139 -14.55 16.84 -11.04
C CYS A 139 -14.48 18.00 -12.04
N VAL A 140 -14.44 17.71 -13.35
CA VAL A 140 -14.48 18.73 -14.40
C VAL A 140 -15.82 19.46 -14.40
N GLU A 141 -16.92 18.72 -14.29
CA GLU A 141 -18.28 19.26 -14.31
C GLU A 141 -18.59 20.07 -13.04
N THR A 142 -18.33 19.50 -11.87
CA THR A 142 -18.69 20.12 -10.58
C THR A 142 -17.65 21.09 -10.05
N ARG A 143 -16.47 21.15 -10.67
CA ARG A 143 -15.29 21.92 -10.19
C ARG A 143 -14.84 21.54 -8.78
N ARG A 144 -15.24 20.37 -8.28
CA ARG A 144 -14.77 19.88 -6.97
C ARG A 144 -13.29 19.49 -7.02
N ALA A 145 -12.62 19.55 -5.87
CA ALA A 145 -11.27 19.05 -5.74
C ALA A 145 -11.24 17.52 -5.94
N PRO A 146 -10.35 16.97 -6.80
CA PRO A 146 -10.25 15.54 -6.98
C PRO A 146 -9.61 14.87 -5.76
N ARG A 147 -9.97 13.60 -5.51
CA ARG A 147 -9.42 12.79 -4.42
C ARG A 147 -7.91 12.57 -4.55
N SER A 148 -7.41 12.45 -5.78
CA SER A 148 -5.99 12.38 -6.12
C SER A 148 -5.64 13.56 -7.02
N CYS A 149 -4.58 14.29 -6.67
CA CYS A 149 -4.14 15.48 -7.41
C CYS A 149 -2.61 15.56 -7.48
N GLY A 150 -2.09 16.52 -8.24
CA GLY A 150 -0.63 16.72 -8.33
C GLY A 150 0.04 16.94 -6.97
N ARG A 151 -0.64 17.60 -6.02
CA ARG A 151 -0.08 17.81 -4.67
C ARG A 151 0.07 16.51 -3.89
N SER A 152 -0.89 15.59 -3.95
CA SER A 152 -0.76 14.28 -3.29
C SER A 152 0.33 13.43 -3.96
N ALA A 153 0.51 13.57 -5.27
CA ALA A 153 1.58 12.88 -5.99
C ALA A 153 2.99 13.35 -5.58
N VAL A 154 3.16 14.63 -5.22
CA VAL A 154 4.46 15.15 -4.74
C VAL A 154 4.95 14.40 -3.51
N GLU A 155 4.08 14.14 -2.53
CA GLU A 155 4.49 13.41 -1.32
C GLU A 155 4.84 11.96 -1.63
N VAL A 156 4.11 11.31 -2.54
CA VAL A 156 4.43 9.96 -3.01
C VAL A 156 5.82 9.93 -3.65
N VAL A 157 6.09 10.85 -4.57
CA VAL A 157 7.40 10.96 -5.25
C VAL A 157 8.51 11.22 -4.24
N ARG A 158 8.32 12.12 -3.27
CA ARG A 158 9.31 12.37 -2.22
C ARG A 158 9.65 11.11 -1.42
N VAL A 159 8.64 10.31 -1.06
CA VAL A 159 8.86 9.04 -0.35
C VAL A 159 9.68 8.08 -1.20
N LEU A 160 9.37 7.97 -2.50
CA LEU A 160 10.11 7.10 -3.42
C LEU A 160 11.56 7.58 -3.60
N GLU A 161 11.78 8.89 -3.78
CA GLU A 161 13.12 9.47 -3.89
C GLU A 161 13.96 9.25 -2.63
N GLN A 162 13.37 9.47 -1.45
CA GLN A 162 14.03 9.18 -0.18
C GLN A 162 14.38 7.69 -0.06
N ALA A 163 13.44 6.80 -0.41
CA ALA A 163 13.66 5.36 -0.40
C ALA A 163 14.76 4.91 -1.38
N SER A 164 14.87 5.59 -2.53
CA SER A 164 15.90 5.32 -3.53
C SER A 164 17.29 5.80 -3.11
N ALA A 165 17.39 6.79 -2.22
CA ALA A 165 18.66 7.32 -1.74
C ALA A 165 19.42 6.37 -0.78
N PHE A 166 18.76 5.32 -0.27
CA PHE A 166 19.37 4.32 0.63
C PHE A 166 20.26 3.28 -0.07
#